data_AF-W2INC3-F1
#
_entry.id   AF-W2INC3-F1
#
_cell.length_a   1.000
_cell.length_b   1.000
_cell.length_c   1.000
_cell.angle_alpha   90.00
_cell.angle_beta   90.00
_cell.angle_gamma   90.00
#
_symmetry.space_group_name_H-M   'P 1'
#
loop_
_entity.id
_entity.type
_entity.pdbx_description
1 polymer ?
#
loop_
_entity_poly.entity_id
_entity_poly.type
_entity_poly.pdbx_seq_one_letter_code
_entity_poly.pdbx_strand_id
1 'polypeptide(L)'
;MILAESACLPALSKALRVLFNFNALSDSVRKRRFRFDKSELCTLVQLMNIGDIVTREWTRAAGIEALCVVLYKLAVPVRWVDVREFFGRSSSGLSNVFLHLLDVLEAEYADLLLLAH
;
A
#
# COMPACT_ATOMS: atom_id res chain seq x y z
N MET A 1 -13.05 -42.60 2.71
CA MET A 1 -14.23 -41.73 2.50
C MET A 1 -13.99 -40.46 3.32
N ILE A 2 -13.47 -39.45 2.63
CA ILE A 2 -13.26 -38.02 2.91
C ILE A 2 -13.56 -37.54 4.36
N LEU A 3 -12.49 -37.18 5.08
CA LEU A 3 -12.52 -36.24 6.20
C LEU A 3 -12.81 -34.85 5.62
N ALA A 4 -13.96 -34.28 5.98
CA ALA A 4 -14.29 -32.90 5.68
C ALA A 4 -13.50 -31.99 6.63
N GLU A 5 -12.33 -31.53 6.19
CA GLU A 5 -11.66 -30.39 6.83
C GLU A 5 -12.60 -29.17 6.77
N SER A 6 -12.92 -28.66 7.96
CA SER A 6 -13.75 -27.49 8.15
C SER A 6 -13.09 -26.29 7.48
N ALA A 7 -13.69 -25.81 6.39
CA ALA A 7 -13.32 -24.56 5.76
C ALA A 7 -13.60 -23.39 6.71
N CYS A 8 -12.61 -23.04 7.54
CA CYS A 8 -12.51 -21.75 8.22
C CYS A 8 -12.12 -20.67 7.20
N LEU A 9 -12.96 -20.45 6.19
CA LEU A 9 -12.85 -19.26 5.36
C LEU A 9 -13.56 -18.13 6.11
N PRO A 10 -12.84 -17.10 6.62
CA PRO A 10 -13.52 -15.97 7.20
C PRO A 10 -14.37 -15.34 6.09
N ALA A 11 -15.64 -15.08 6.39
CA ALA A 11 -16.55 -14.39 5.50
C ALA A 11 -15.83 -13.18 4.90
N LEU A 12 -15.64 -13.18 3.58
CA LEU A 12 -15.01 -12.07 2.86
C LEU A 12 -15.80 -10.81 3.21
N SER A 13 -15.28 -10.02 4.14
CA SER A 13 -16.02 -8.94 4.76
C SER A 13 -16.52 -8.00 3.67
N LYS A 14 -17.85 -7.87 3.56
CA LYS A 14 -18.57 -6.91 2.71
C LYS A 14 -18.08 -5.45 2.84
N ALA A 15 -17.19 -5.17 3.79
CA ALA A 15 -16.59 -3.88 4.12
C ALA A 15 -15.54 -3.36 3.12
N LEU A 16 -14.96 -4.18 2.23
CA LEU A 16 -13.91 -3.73 1.29
C LEU A 16 -14.47 -2.95 0.07
N ARG A 17 -15.63 -2.29 0.19
CA ARG A 17 -16.27 -1.63 -0.97
C ARG A 17 -15.75 -0.23 -1.28
N VAL A 18 -15.00 0.40 -0.37
CA VAL A 18 -14.47 1.74 -0.59
C VAL A 18 -12.95 1.63 -0.73
N LEU A 19 -12.47 1.79 -1.96
CA LEU A 19 -11.04 1.92 -2.24
C LEU A 19 -10.46 3.16 -1.55
N PHE A 20 -9.18 3.09 -1.19
CA PHE A 20 -8.46 4.21 -0.60
C PHE A 20 -8.62 5.48 -1.45
N ASN A 21 -9.18 6.53 -0.85
CA ASN A 21 -9.29 7.84 -1.49
C ASN A 21 -8.33 8.83 -0.83
N PHE A 22 -7.19 9.04 -1.48
CA PHE A 22 -6.17 10.00 -1.05
C PHE A 22 -6.70 11.43 -0.88
N ASN A 23 -7.64 11.86 -1.74
CA ASN A 23 -8.19 13.21 -1.71
C ASN A 23 -9.17 13.43 -0.55
N ALA A 24 -9.75 12.36 0.00
CA ALA A 24 -10.70 12.45 1.12
C ALA A 24 -10.01 12.67 2.48
N LEU A 25 -8.68 12.51 2.57
CA LEU A 25 -7.94 12.74 3.82
C LEU A 25 -7.80 14.23 4.13
N SER A 26 -7.66 14.59 5.40
CA SER A 26 -7.22 15.93 5.80
C SER A 26 -5.68 16.02 5.82
N ASP A 27 -5.13 17.23 5.71
CA ASP A 27 -3.67 17.41 5.72
C ASP A 27 -3.03 16.98 7.04
N SER A 28 -3.73 17.18 8.16
CA SER A 28 -3.27 16.70 9.47
C SER A 28 -3.15 15.18 9.54
N VAL A 29 -4.06 14.45 8.88
CA VAL A 29 -4.00 12.99 8.79
C VAL A 29 -2.87 12.55 7.86
N ARG A 30 -2.67 13.24 6.72
CA ARG A 30 -1.56 12.95 5.78
C ARG A 30 -0.21 13.09 6.47
N LYS A 31 0.07 14.23 7.12
CA LYS A 31 1.32 14.42 7.87
C LYS A 31 1.51 13.37 8.96
N ARG A 32 0.46 13.06 9.72
CA ARG A 32 0.57 12.10 10.82
C ARG A 32 0.88 10.69 10.33
N ARG A 33 0.26 10.27 9.22
CA ARG A 33 0.32 8.89 8.72
C ARG A 33 1.47 8.64 7.74
N PHE A 34 1.72 9.59 6.83
CA PHE A 34 2.69 9.45 5.76
C PHE A 34 3.94 10.31 5.96
N ARG A 35 3.93 11.25 6.92
CA ARG A 35 4.99 12.25 7.17
C ARG A 35 5.15 13.33 6.09
N PHE A 36 4.33 13.29 5.05
CA PHE A 36 4.34 14.25 3.94
C PHE A 36 3.00 14.97 3.78
N ASP A 37 3.06 16.18 3.21
CA ASP A 37 1.93 16.96 2.74
C ASP A 37 1.36 16.45 1.42
N LYS A 38 0.17 16.94 1.06
CA LYS A 38 -0.48 16.57 -0.21
C LYS A 38 0.39 16.90 -1.42
N SER A 39 0.96 18.11 -1.45
CA SER A 39 1.83 18.57 -2.53
C SER A 39 3.09 17.71 -2.61
N GLU A 40 3.73 17.44 -1.48
CA GLU A 40 4.95 16.62 -1.40
C GLU A 40 4.70 15.20 -1.89
N LEU A 41 3.57 14.59 -1.53
CA LEU A 41 3.19 13.27 -2.03
C LEU A 41 2.97 13.25 -3.54
N CYS A 42 2.30 14.27 -4.08
CA CYS A 42 2.12 14.41 -5.53
C CYS A 42 3.46 14.61 -6.24
N THR A 43 4.33 15.46 -5.70
CA THR A 43 5.69 15.66 -6.21
C THR A 43 6.51 14.38 -6.15
N LEU A 44 6.40 13.60 -5.08
CA LEU A 44 7.13 12.34 -4.93
C LEU A 44 6.68 11.31 -5.97
N VAL A 45 5.38 11.16 -6.21
CA VAL A 45 4.85 10.30 -7.30
C VAL A 45 5.40 10.72 -8.66
N GLN A 46 5.46 12.04 -8.94
CA GLN A 46 5.98 12.56 -10.19
C GLN A 46 7.49 12.35 -10.35
N LEU A 47 8.27 12.67 -9.31
CA LEU A 47 9.73 12.53 -9.32
C LEU A 47 10.16 11.07 -9.39
N MET A 48 9.44 10.19 -8.70
CA MET A 48 9.71 8.74 -8.72
C MET A 48 9.04 8.02 -9.90
N ASN A 49 8.33 8.77 -10.76
CA ASN A 49 7.59 8.23 -11.91
C ASN A 49 6.70 7.02 -11.58
N ILE A 50 6.02 7.06 -10.42
CA ILE A 50 5.20 5.94 -9.93
C ILE A 50 3.85 5.94 -10.66
N GLY A 51 3.73 5.09 -11.67
CA GLY A 51 2.48 4.84 -12.38
C GLY A 51 1.50 3.94 -11.61
N ASP A 52 0.38 3.63 -12.25
CA ASP A 52 -0.54 2.60 -11.76
C ASP A 52 0.14 1.24 -11.81
N ILE A 53 0.04 0.48 -10.72
CA ILE A 53 0.70 -0.80 -10.59
C ILE A 53 -0.28 -1.96 -10.73
N VAL A 54 0.21 -3.03 -11.33
CA VAL A 54 -0.47 -4.32 -11.40
C VAL A 54 0.49 -5.39 -10.94
N THR A 55 0.23 -5.96 -9.76
CA THR A 55 1.08 -7.03 -9.22
C THR A 55 0.85 -8.34 -9.97
N ARG A 56 1.77 -9.31 -9.79
CA ARG A 56 1.68 -10.64 -10.39
C ARG A 56 0.40 -11.39 -9.98
N GLU A 57 -0.06 -11.13 -8.76
CA GLU A 57 -1.29 -11.67 -8.17
C GLU A 57 -2.54 -10.89 -8.62
N TRP A 58 -2.43 -10.09 -9.69
CA TRP A 58 -3.51 -9.27 -10.25
C TRP A 58 -4.07 -8.22 -9.29
N THR A 59 -3.27 -7.80 -8.30
CA THR A 59 -3.66 -6.69 -7.43
C THR A 59 -3.36 -5.38 -8.14
N ARG A 60 -4.41 -4.60 -8.45
CA ARG A 60 -4.27 -3.28 -9.09
C ARG A 60 -4.27 -2.19 -8.04
N ALA A 61 -3.38 -1.21 -8.12
CA ALA A 61 -3.40 -0.03 -7.26
C ALA A 61 -2.97 1.21 -8.02
N ALA A 62 -3.53 2.37 -7.65
CA ALA A 62 -3.07 3.63 -8.20
C ALA A 62 -1.66 3.95 -7.66
N GLY A 63 -0.82 4.63 -8.45
CA GLY A 63 0.56 4.94 -8.02
C GLY A 63 0.63 5.69 -6.68
N ILE A 64 -0.27 6.65 -6.47
CA ILE A 64 -0.40 7.38 -5.20
C ILE A 64 -0.82 6.49 -4.03
N GLU A 65 -1.68 5.50 -4.28
CA GLU A 65 -2.12 4.56 -3.26
C GLU A 65 -0.98 3.62 -2.87
N ALA A 66 -0.25 3.10 -3.86
CA ALA A 66 0.93 2.26 -3.62
C ALA A 66 1.98 3.00 -2.80
N LEU A 67 2.29 4.25 -3.16
CA LEU A 67 3.21 5.08 -2.41
C LEU A 67 2.72 5.32 -0.98
N CYS A 68 1.43 5.61 -0.78
CA CYS A 68 0.86 5.76 0.55
C CYS A 68 0.98 4.47 1.40
N VAL A 69 0.82 3.29 0.79
CA VAL A 69 0.99 2.00 1.49
C VAL A 69 2.43 1.82 1.99
N VAL A 70 3.43 2.11 1.14
CA VAL A 70 4.86 2.04 1.52
C VAL A 70 5.19 3.06 2.61
N LEU A 71 4.85 4.33 2.40
CA LEU A 71 5.12 5.40 3.37
C LEU A 71 4.47 5.13 4.72
N TYR A 72 3.25 4.62 4.73
CA TYR A 72 2.56 4.27 5.97
C TYR A 72 3.32 3.20 6.77
N LYS A 73 3.85 2.18 6.08
CA LYS A 73 4.65 1.12 6.72
C LYS A 73 6.02 1.59 7.21
N LEU A 74 6.67 2.45 6.44
CA LEU A 74 7.95 3.04 6.83
C LEU A 74 7.79 4.01 8.01
N ALA A 75 6.64 4.71 8.10
CA ALA A 75 6.35 5.59 9.21
C ALA A 75 6.02 4.84 10.51
N VAL A 76 5.32 3.70 10.43
CA VAL A 76 4.93 2.89 11.61
C VAL A 76 4.90 1.38 11.27
N PRO A 77 5.61 0.52 12.02
CA PRO A 77 5.51 -0.92 11.88
C PRO A 77 4.21 -1.44 12.50
N VAL A 78 3.18 -1.63 11.68
CA VAL A 78 1.87 -2.15 12.09
C VAL A 78 1.45 -3.34 11.24
N ARG A 79 0.62 -4.25 11.76
CA ARG A 79 0.19 -5.43 11.01
C ARG A 79 -0.73 -5.04 9.86
N TRP A 80 -0.71 -5.83 8.78
CA TRP A 80 -1.60 -5.58 7.64
C TRP A 80 -3.07 -5.65 8.00
N VAL A 81 -3.44 -6.54 8.93
CA VAL A 81 -4.82 -6.72 9.40
C VAL A 81 -5.41 -5.43 10.00
N ASP A 82 -4.59 -4.66 10.71
CA ASP A 82 -5.02 -3.45 11.42
C ASP A 82 -5.26 -2.26 10.47
N VAL A 83 -4.76 -2.32 9.23
CA VAL A 83 -4.83 -1.22 8.25
C VAL A 83 -5.73 -1.52 7.05
N ARG A 84 -6.33 -2.71 7.01
CA ARG A 84 -7.21 -3.16 5.91
C ARG A 84 -8.37 -2.20 5.67
N GLU A 85 -9.01 -1.78 6.75
CA GLU A 85 -10.18 -0.89 6.68
C GLU A 85 -9.81 0.49 6.17
N PHE A 86 -8.63 0.99 6.53
CA PHE A 86 -8.17 2.31 6.09
C PHE A 86 -7.88 2.37 4.59
N PHE A 87 -7.25 1.32 4.05
CA PHE A 87 -6.93 1.25 2.62
C PHE A 87 -8.03 0.58 1.78
N GLY A 88 -9.04 -0.01 2.41
CA GLY A 88 -10.08 -0.76 1.70
C GLY A 88 -9.58 -2.01 1.00
N ARG A 89 -8.45 -2.60 1.46
CA ARG A 89 -7.80 -3.77 0.83
C ARG A 89 -7.66 -4.94 1.79
N SER A 90 -7.57 -6.15 1.23
CA SER A 90 -7.19 -7.33 2.00
C SER A 90 -5.74 -7.22 2.48
N SER A 91 -5.38 -7.94 3.55
CA SER A 91 -3.98 -8.00 4.02
C SER A 91 -3.02 -8.46 2.92
N SER A 92 -3.43 -9.46 2.14
CA SER A 92 -2.65 -9.95 1.00
C SER A 92 -2.50 -8.88 -0.08
N GLY A 93 -3.57 -8.19 -0.45
CA GLY A 93 -3.51 -7.11 -1.44
C GLY A 93 -2.60 -5.96 -1.01
N LEU A 94 -2.59 -5.62 0.29
CA LEU A 94 -1.65 -4.63 0.82
C LEU A 94 -0.20 -5.12 0.78
N SER A 95 0.05 -6.38 1.14
CA SER A 95 1.38 -6.96 1.07
C SER A 95 1.90 -7.00 -0.37
N ASN A 96 1.05 -7.36 -1.34
CA ASN A 96 1.41 -7.42 -2.75
C ASN A 96 1.77 -6.03 -3.27
N VAL A 97 0.95 -5.02 -2.97
CA VAL A 97 1.19 -3.62 -3.35
C VAL A 97 2.51 -3.12 -2.75
N PHE A 98 2.73 -3.39 -1.47
CA PHE A 98 3.93 -2.98 -0.75
C PHE A 98 5.20 -3.59 -1.36
N LEU A 99 5.23 -4.91 -1.55
CA LEU A 99 6.40 -5.61 -2.10
C LEU A 99 6.67 -5.17 -3.54
N HIS A 100 5.62 -5.08 -4.37
CA HIS A 100 5.79 -4.67 -5.75
C HIS A 100 6.35 -3.25 -5.89
N LEU A 101 5.89 -2.30 -5.06
CA LEU A 101 6.46 -0.96 -5.10
C LEU A 101 7.88 -0.91 -4.53
N LEU A 102 8.21 -1.72 -3.52
CA LEU A 102 9.59 -1.84 -3.05
C LEU A 102 10.53 -2.37 -4.15
N ASP A 103 10.11 -3.41 -4.89
CA ASP A 103 10.91 -3.95 -6.00
C ASP A 103 11.18 -2.87 -7.06
N VAL A 104 10.17 -2.04 -7.38
CA VAL A 104 10.33 -0.90 -8.31
C VAL A 104 11.29 0.15 -7.76
N LEU A 105 11.16 0.49 -6.47
CA LEU A 105 12.02 1.48 -5.84
C LEU A 105 13.47 0.99 -5.73
N GLU A 106 13.69 -0.29 -5.44
CA GLU A 106 15.02 -0.88 -5.40
C GLU A 106 15.65 -0.91 -6.80
N ALA A 107 14.91 -1.32 -7.83
CA ALA A 107 15.43 -1.37 -9.20
C ALA A 107 15.87 0.00 -9.73
N GLU A 108 15.14 1.07 -9.40
CA GLU A 108 15.38 2.41 -9.95
C GLU A 108 16.20 3.33 -9.02
N TYR A 109 16.18 3.09 -7.70
CA TYR A 109 16.72 4.01 -6.71
C TYR A 109 17.58 3.35 -5.62
N ALA A 110 18.02 2.09 -5.78
CA ALA A 110 18.86 1.40 -4.79
C ALA A 110 20.07 2.24 -4.34
N ASP A 111 20.79 2.87 -5.28
CA ASP A 111 21.98 3.68 -4.97
C ASP A 111 21.64 4.86 -4.02
N LEU A 112 20.48 5.47 -4.23
CA LEU A 112 19.98 6.59 -3.43
C LEU A 112 19.41 6.15 -2.08
N LEU A 113 18.73 5.01 -2.05
CA LEU A 113 18.03 4.50 -0.86
C LEU A 113 18.95 3.76 0.11
N LEU A 114 19.94 3.03 -0.41
CA LEU A 114 20.90 2.27 0.40
C LEU A 114 22.07 3.14 0.87
N LEU A 115 22.13 4.42 0.44
CA LEU A 115 23.23 5.35 0.73
C LEU A 115 24.60 4.74 0.41
N ALA A 116 24.64 3.82 -0.55
CA ALA A 116 25.83 3.13 -0.99
C ALA A 116 26.55 4.04 -1.99
N HIS A 117 27.29 5.02 -1.45
CA HIS A 117 28.25 5.81 -2.19
C HIS A 117 29.66 5.21 -2.11
#